data_AF-A0AA39T3P2-F1
#
_entry.id   AF-A0AA39T3P2-F1
#
_cell.length_a   1.000
_cell.length_b   1.000
_cell.length_c   1.000
_cell.angle_alpha   90.00
_cell.angle_beta   90.00
_cell.angle_gamma   90.00
#
_symmetry.space_group_name_H-M   'P 1'
#
loop_
_entity.id
_entity.type
_entity.pdbx_description
1 polymer ?
#
loop_
_entity_poly.entity_id
_entity_poly.type
_entity_poly.pdbx_seq_one_letter_code
_entity_poly.pdbx_strand_id
1 'polypeptide(L)'
;MNHIRKLLLAIRVIGFPILLYCPINPVIQASLETCIEALKVECAPLSHCFNPPPMNSAQLAPVAATAPETVERRAISKIPGEAWMEIFKWTMDGQPPFDISQTHEGPWLLGRVCSAWRDLVIGRSPLWANFKLDVPLPSAQSYCDLLQSVLRRSGGLPLTFSLTIEETSTGIILIPVLVKEIKRWKRASIIAHRSILGLISDEYTELTIADGHTASSEETAPALLELIDLMAFDDTHALWMWSGEVFSNAPRLHSVHLVGVFTEDIPWQQLTDLCIGKIILSDVLNILSHCVKLRHLRLPRGFVMEADLAYSSSSTEGSADTSPEPEEENLAPKEGSFLGGTPQSKITLADLQEVEVFDPEILGHLHAPSSKTLNINATLVFDPDATLNDFTTLSNFFTSCSTIQVLDVAISGFDVNYLEELFPLMPEVHDLRVKVCSIEENFQGGAGHLLDSLKTGLPMLKKLTLDGEGALFSEEKLKDMLETREAEGCGLSRVKISSSLSIRSDD
;
A
#
# COMPACT_ATOMS: atom_id res chain seq x y z
N MET A 1 -6.80 -41.94 0.48
CA MET A 1 -6.59 -41.11 1.71
C MET A 1 -5.81 -39.80 1.49
N ASN A 2 -4.64 -39.78 0.82
CA ASN A 2 -3.89 -38.52 0.62
C ASN A 2 -4.62 -37.48 -0.25
N HIS A 3 -5.42 -37.90 -1.23
CA HIS A 3 -6.21 -36.99 -2.06
C HIS A 3 -7.43 -36.42 -1.33
N ILE A 4 -8.08 -37.20 -0.46
CA ILE A 4 -9.18 -36.73 0.42
C ILE A 4 -8.66 -35.73 1.45
N ARG A 5 -7.47 -35.99 2.04
CA ARG A 5 -6.80 -35.00 2.91
C ARG A 5 -6.47 -33.71 2.16
N LYS A 6 -6.02 -33.78 0.90
CA LYS A 6 -5.74 -32.60 0.05
C LYS A 6 -7.01 -31.86 -0.36
N LEU A 7 -8.11 -32.56 -0.64
CA LEU A 7 -9.40 -31.96 -0.98
C LEU A 7 -10.03 -31.30 0.25
N LEU A 8 -10.00 -31.97 1.41
CA LEU A 8 -10.44 -31.38 2.68
C LEU A 8 -9.52 -30.24 3.13
N LEU A 9 -8.22 -30.29 2.85
CA LEU A 9 -7.33 -29.14 3.06
C LEU A 9 -7.70 -28.01 2.11
N ALA A 10 -7.94 -28.28 0.82
CA ALA A 10 -8.35 -27.27 -0.14
C ALA A 10 -9.69 -26.63 0.28
N ILE A 11 -10.69 -27.43 0.65
CA ILE A 11 -11.98 -26.96 1.17
C ILE A 11 -11.82 -26.18 2.49
N ARG A 12 -10.87 -26.55 3.35
CA ARG A 12 -10.57 -25.88 4.62
C ARG A 12 -9.73 -24.61 4.44
N VAL A 13 -8.85 -24.56 3.44
CA VAL A 13 -8.03 -23.41 3.03
C VAL A 13 -8.86 -22.39 2.24
N ILE A 14 -9.84 -22.85 1.44
CA ILE A 14 -10.79 -22.03 0.70
C ILE A 14 -11.86 -21.40 1.63
N GLY A 15 -11.96 -21.87 2.88
CA GLY A 15 -12.90 -21.33 3.87
C GLY A 15 -14.34 -21.77 3.60
N PHE A 16 -14.78 -22.84 4.26
CA PHE A 16 -16.16 -23.37 4.21
C PHE A 16 -17.28 -22.31 4.40
N PRO A 17 -17.12 -21.24 5.20
CA PRO A 17 -18.14 -20.19 5.31
C PRO A 17 -18.26 -19.33 4.03
N ILE A 18 -17.19 -19.10 3.27
CA ILE A 18 -17.20 -18.16 2.14
C ILE A 18 -18.07 -18.68 0.99
N LEU A 19 -18.09 -20.00 0.78
CA LEU A 19 -18.89 -20.63 -0.27
C LEU A 19 -20.40 -20.66 0.02
N LEU A 20 -20.83 -20.47 1.28
CA LEU A 20 -22.25 -20.49 1.67
C LEU A 20 -22.90 -19.10 1.77
N TYR A 21 -22.11 -18.03 1.85
CA TYR A 21 -22.61 -16.67 2.08
C TYR A 21 -22.38 -15.67 0.93
N CYS A 22 -21.70 -16.08 -0.16
CA CYS A 22 -21.59 -15.25 -1.35
C CYS A 22 -22.83 -15.42 -2.25
N PRO A 23 -23.34 -14.36 -2.90
CA PRO A 23 -24.40 -14.46 -3.90
C PRO A 23 -23.83 -15.08 -5.18
N ILE A 24 -23.67 -16.40 -5.18
CA ILE A 24 -23.21 -17.19 -6.33
C ILE A 24 -24.36 -17.26 -7.34
N ASN A 25 -24.03 -17.33 -8.64
CA ASN A 25 -25.00 -17.68 -9.67
C ASN A 25 -25.78 -18.95 -9.25
N PRO A 26 -27.12 -18.95 -9.24
CA PRO A 26 -27.92 -20.05 -8.71
C PRO A 26 -27.64 -21.40 -9.38
N VAL A 27 -27.14 -21.41 -10.62
CA VAL A 27 -26.72 -22.64 -11.33
C VAL A 27 -25.44 -23.23 -10.75
N ILE A 28 -24.48 -22.36 -10.40
CA ILE A 28 -23.20 -22.78 -9.80
C ILE A 28 -23.43 -23.19 -8.34
N GLN A 29 -24.28 -22.45 -7.62
CA GLN A 29 -24.70 -22.81 -6.27
C GLN A 29 -25.38 -24.19 -6.25
N ALA A 30 -26.36 -24.45 -7.12
CA ALA A 30 -27.01 -25.75 -7.20
C ALA A 30 -26.03 -26.89 -7.55
N SER A 31 -25.05 -26.61 -8.41
CA SER A 31 -24.00 -27.58 -8.77
C SER A 31 -23.05 -27.84 -7.59
N LEU A 32 -22.65 -26.80 -6.86
CA LEU A 32 -21.85 -26.90 -5.63
C LEU A 32 -22.60 -27.64 -4.53
N GLU A 33 -23.86 -27.31 -4.29
CA GLU A 33 -24.72 -27.98 -3.32
C GLU A 33 -24.91 -29.46 -3.69
N THR A 34 -25.13 -29.79 -4.96
CA THR A 34 -25.22 -31.18 -5.44
C THR A 34 -23.90 -31.93 -5.23
N CYS A 35 -22.76 -31.29 -5.51
CA CYS A 35 -21.45 -31.88 -5.25
C CYS A 35 -21.14 -32.04 -3.76
N ILE A 36 -21.54 -31.07 -2.93
CA ILE A 36 -21.38 -31.11 -1.48
C ILE A 36 -22.25 -32.20 -0.88
N GLU A 37 -23.51 -32.32 -1.30
CA GLU A 37 -24.40 -33.39 -0.83
C GLU A 37 -23.93 -34.76 -1.31
N ALA A 38 -23.43 -34.89 -2.54
CA ALA A 38 -22.79 -36.12 -3.01
C ALA A 38 -21.56 -36.49 -2.15
N LEU A 39 -20.71 -35.50 -1.82
CA LEU A 39 -19.55 -35.71 -0.95
C LEU A 39 -19.95 -36.04 0.50
N LYS A 40 -21.02 -35.44 1.04
CA LYS A 40 -21.55 -35.74 2.39
C LYS A 40 -22.09 -37.16 2.48
N VAL A 41 -22.86 -37.60 1.48
CA VAL A 41 -23.42 -38.95 1.42
C VAL A 41 -22.32 -40.00 1.27
N GLU A 42 -21.28 -39.73 0.49
CA GLU A 42 -20.16 -40.66 0.27
C GLU A 42 -19.13 -40.66 1.40
N CYS A 43 -18.94 -39.56 2.14
CA CYS A 43 -18.01 -39.47 3.27
C CYS A 43 -18.59 -39.90 4.63
N ALA A 44 -19.91 -40.08 4.75
CA ALA A 44 -20.58 -40.50 5.98
C ALA A 44 -20.00 -41.77 6.65
N PRO A 45 -19.49 -42.81 5.92
CA PRO A 45 -18.90 -44.00 6.53
C PRO A 45 -17.50 -43.79 7.15
N LEU A 46 -16.80 -42.69 6.80
CA LEU A 46 -15.39 -42.47 7.19
C LEU A 46 -15.24 -41.80 8.56
N SER A 47 -16.32 -41.30 9.16
CA SER A 47 -16.32 -40.69 10.50
C SER A 47 -16.11 -41.71 11.62
N HIS A 48 -16.44 -42.99 11.40
CA HIS A 48 -16.28 -44.06 12.39
C HIS A 48 -14.87 -44.69 12.44
N CYS A 49 -13.96 -44.35 11.53
CA CYS A 49 -12.62 -44.94 11.47
C CYS A 49 -11.54 -44.16 12.25
N PHE A 50 -11.89 -43.14 13.04
CA PHE A 50 -10.93 -42.21 13.65
C PHE A 50 -10.37 -42.59 15.03
N ASN A 51 -10.69 -43.77 15.57
CA ASN A 51 -10.02 -44.29 16.78
C ASN A 51 -9.56 -45.74 16.57
N PRO A 52 -8.28 -45.99 16.21
CA PRO A 52 -7.76 -47.33 16.25
C PRO A 52 -7.45 -47.74 17.71
N PRO A 53 -7.88 -48.92 18.18
CA PRO A 53 -7.36 -49.48 19.44
C PRO A 53 -5.87 -49.87 19.27
N PRO A 54 -5.08 -49.90 20.35
CA PRO A 54 -3.68 -50.32 20.28
C PRO A 54 -3.64 -51.81 19.94
N MET A 55 -3.14 -52.16 18.76
CA MET A 55 -3.08 -53.55 18.31
C MET A 55 -1.65 -54.09 18.30
N ASN A 56 -1.48 -55.17 19.05
CA ASN A 56 -0.29 -56.01 19.12
C ASN A 56 0.00 -56.69 17.78
N SER A 57 1.28 -56.78 17.46
CA SER A 57 1.85 -57.39 16.28
C SER A 57 1.82 -58.92 16.34
N ALA A 58 0.71 -59.56 15.96
CA ALA A 58 0.70 -60.95 15.46
C ALA A 58 -0.69 -61.34 14.93
N GLN A 59 -0.99 -61.02 13.67
CA GLN A 59 -1.83 -61.81 12.74
C GLN A 59 -2.10 -60.99 11.47
N LEU A 60 -1.38 -61.31 10.39
CA LEU A 60 -1.65 -60.83 9.03
C LEU A 60 -2.40 -61.93 8.28
N ALA A 61 -3.66 -61.67 7.96
CA ALA A 61 -4.40 -62.35 6.90
C ALA A 61 -4.79 -61.32 5.83
N PRO A 62 -4.81 -61.67 4.53
CA PRO A 62 -5.04 -60.73 3.45
C PRO A 62 -6.54 -60.46 3.31
N VAL A 63 -7.02 -59.35 3.85
CA VAL A 63 -8.37 -58.84 3.53
C VAL A 63 -8.27 -58.07 2.22
N ALA A 64 -8.90 -58.61 1.17
CA ALA A 64 -9.05 -57.96 -0.11
C ALA A 64 -9.95 -56.71 0.04
N ALA A 65 -9.30 -55.55 0.23
CA ALA A 65 -9.94 -54.25 0.22
C ALA A 65 -10.37 -53.89 -1.21
N THR A 66 -11.64 -54.14 -1.54
CA THR A 66 -12.29 -53.60 -2.73
C THR A 66 -12.54 -52.11 -2.49
N ALA A 67 -11.86 -51.28 -3.29
CA ALA A 67 -11.58 -49.88 -3.00
C ALA A 67 -12.70 -48.90 -3.39
N PRO A 68 -13.04 -47.90 -2.55
CA PRO A 68 -13.89 -46.76 -2.93
C PRO A 68 -13.22 -45.73 -3.88
N GLU A 69 -11.94 -45.91 -4.25
CA GLU A 69 -11.18 -44.92 -5.06
C GLU A 69 -11.70 -44.70 -6.50
N THR A 70 -12.57 -45.57 -7.02
CA THR A 70 -13.07 -45.46 -8.40
C THR A 70 -14.28 -44.53 -8.55
N VAL A 71 -15.04 -44.29 -7.47
CA VAL A 71 -16.27 -43.49 -7.52
C VAL A 71 -15.96 -41.99 -7.38
N GLU A 72 -15.11 -41.59 -6.43
CA GLU A 72 -14.73 -40.19 -6.22
C GLU A 72 -14.03 -39.57 -7.43
N ARG A 73 -13.18 -40.34 -8.14
CA ARG A 73 -12.53 -39.86 -9.38
C ARG A 73 -13.54 -39.48 -10.48
N ARG A 74 -14.74 -40.08 -10.49
CA ARG A 74 -15.79 -39.79 -11.48
C ARG A 74 -16.58 -38.53 -11.17
N ALA A 75 -16.61 -38.05 -9.93
CA ALA A 75 -17.36 -36.84 -9.58
C ALA A 75 -16.60 -35.58 -10.03
N ILE A 76 -15.29 -35.52 -9.77
CA ILE A 76 -14.42 -34.39 -10.14
C ILE A 76 -14.35 -34.20 -11.67
N SER A 77 -14.40 -35.29 -12.43
CA SER A 77 -14.37 -35.26 -13.90
C SER A 77 -15.68 -34.78 -14.55
N LYS A 78 -16.76 -34.62 -13.78
CA LYS A 78 -18.07 -34.16 -14.31
C LYS A 78 -18.24 -32.66 -14.34
N ILE A 79 -17.45 -31.92 -13.56
CA ILE A 79 -17.52 -30.46 -13.53
C ILE A 79 -16.77 -29.93 -14.77
N PRO A 80 -17.42 -29.13 -15.64
CA PRO A 80 -16.77 -28.52 -16.80
C PRO A 80 -15.58 -27.65 -16.40
N GLY A 81 -14.58 -27.53 -17.28
CA GLY A 81 -13.38 -26.73 -17.01
C GLY A 81 -13.70 -25.26 -16.70
N GLU A 82 -14.78 -24.73 -17.29
CA GLU A 82 -15.26 -23.35 -17.07
C GLU A 82 -15.72 -23.14 -15.62
N ALA A 83 -16.46 -24.11 -15.06
CA ALA A 83 -16.94 -24.02 -13.69
C ALA A 83 -15.78 -24.14 -12.69
N TRP A 84 -14.80 -25.01 -12.94
CA TRP A 84 -13.58 -25.06 -12.14
C TRP A 84 -12.81 -23.74 -12.18
N MET A 85 -12.71 -23.11 -13.33
CA MET A 85 -12.01 -21.85 -13.48
C MET A 85 -12.71 -20.69 -12.80
N GLU A 86 -14.03 -20.68 -12.81
CA GLU A 86 -14.80 -19.72 -12.03
C GLU A 86 -14.50 -19.93 -10.55
N ILE A 87 -14.60 -21.16 -10.04
CA ILE A 87 -14.23 -21.49 -8.66
C ILE A 87 -12.81 -21.01 -8.34
N PHE A 88 -11.82 -21.25 -9.20
CA PHE A 88 -10.44 -20.81 -8.97
C PHE A 88 -10.31 -19.28 -8.92
N LYS A 89 -11.04 -18.54 -9.75
CA LYS A 89 -11.09 -17.07 -9.66
C LYS A 89 -11.66 -16.64 -8.32
N TRP A 90 -12.80 -17.19 -7.90
CA TRP A 90 -13.39 -16.87 -6.60
C TRP A 90 -12.45 -17.17 -5.42
N THR A 91 -11.60 -18.19 -5.53
CA THR A 91 -10.59 -18.49 -4.50
C THR A 91 -9.43 -17.48 -4.46
N MET A 92 -9.23 -16.70 -5.52
CA MET A 92 -8.15 -15.72 -5.64
C MET A 92 -8.66 -14.26 -5.63
N ASP A 93 -9.93 -14.04 -5.95
CA ASP A 93 -10.55 -12.72 -5.96
C ASP A 93 -10.60 -12.15 -4.53
N GLY A 94 -10.12 -10.92 -4.39
CA GLY A 94 -9.98 -10.26 -3.09
C GLY A 94 -8.80 -10.75 -2.23
N GLN A 95 -8.05 -11.77 -2.68
CA GLN A 95 -6.78 -12.13 -2.05
C GLN A 95 -5.65 -11.19 -2.51
N PRO A 96 -4.62 -10.99 -1.67
CA PRO A 96 -3.41 -10.30 -2.13
C PRO A 96 -2.77 -11.04 -3.32
N PRO A 97 -1.94 -10.36 -4.12
CA PRO A 97 -1.16 -11.02 -5.17
C PRO A 97 -0.36 -12.18 -4.58
N PHE A 98 -0.39 -13.35 -5.23
CA PHE A 98 0.37 -14.50 -4.76
C PHE A 98 1.87 -14.30 -5.03
N ASP A 99 2.72 -14.74 -4.12
CA ASP A 99 4.16 -14.71 -4.29
C ASP A 99 4.59 -15.83 -5.26
N ILE A 100 5.19 -15.46 -6.38
CA ILE A 100 5.63 -16.45 -7.36
C ILE A 100 6.72 -17.36 -6.79
N SER A 101 7.54 -16.87 -5.87
CA SER A 101 8.60 -17.64 -5.19
C SER A 101 8.03 -18.73 -4.28
N GLN A 102 6.81 -18.54 -3.78
CA GLN A 102 6.12 -19.46 -2.89
C GLN A 102 5.29 -20.48 -3.70
N THR A 103 5.94 -21.57 -4.11
CA THR A 103 5.28 -22.63 -4.90
C THR A 103 4.19 -23.42 -4.15
N HIS A 104 3.93 -23.11 -2.88
CA HIS A 104 2.94 -23.76 -2.03
C HIS A 104 1.63 -22.96 -1.90
N GLU A 105 1.53 -21.81 -2.55
CA GLU A 105 0.33 -20.97 -2.59
C GLU A 105 -0.12 -20.67 -4.03
N GLY A 106 -1.21 -19.92 -4.15
CA GLY A 106 -1.73 -19.42 -5.42
C GLY A 106 -2.00 -20.50 -6.47
N PRO A 107 -1.78 -20.20 -7.77
CA PRO A 107 -2.03 -21.14 -8.86
C PRO A 107 -1.16 -22.40 -8.78
N TRP A 108 0.03 -22.32 -8.17
CA TRP A 108 0.92 -23.46 -8.00
C TRP A 108 0.27 -24.57 -7.18
N LEU A 109 -0.41 -24.22 -6.09
CA LEU A 109 -1.09 -25.16 -5.21
C LEU A 109 -2.23 -25.88 -5.93
N LEU A 110 -3.03 -25.15 -6.72
CA LEU A 110 -4.12 -25.71 -7.51
C LEU A 110 -3.62 -26.77 -8.50
N GLY A 111 -2.48 -26.50 -9.17
CA GLY A 111 -1.83 -27.45 -10.08
C GLY A 111 -1.23 -28.70 -9.41
N ARG A 112 -1.20 -28.78 -8.07
CA ARG A 112 -0.71 -29.95 -7.32
C ARG A 112 -1.82 -30.92 -6.92
N VAL A 113 -3.09 -30.56 -7.10
CA VAL A 113 -4.23 -31.39 -6.68
C VAL A 113 -4.39 -32.63 -7.56
N CYS A 114 -4.56 -32.43 -8.87
CA CYS A 114 -4.62 -33.48 -9.89
C CYS A 114 -4.14 -32.96 -11.25
N SER A 115 -3.93 -33.84 -12.23
CA SER A 115 -3.50 -33.44 -13.58
C SER A 115 -4.53 -32.54 -14.28
N ALA A 116 -5.83 -32.85 -14.18
CA ALA A 116 -6.87 -32.03 -14.80
C ALA A 116 -6.87 -30.59 -14.28
N TRP A 117 -6.67 -30.37 -12.98
CA TRP A 117 -6.55 -29.03 -12.41
C TRP A 117 -5.26 -28.34 -12.87
N ARG A 118 -4.16 -29.08 -12.94
CA ARG A 118 -2.90 -28.55 -13.49
C ARG A 118 -3.07 -28.06 -14.91
N ASP A 119 -3.71 -28.84 -15.77
CA ASP A 119 -3.90 -28.50 -17.18
C ASP A 119 -4.80 -27.27 -17.31
N LEU A 120 -5.86 -27.18 -16.49
CA LEU A 120 -6.71 -25.99 -16.41
C LEU A 120 -5.93 -24.76 -15.95
N VAL A 121 -5.19 -24.87 -14.84
CA VAL A 121 -4.46 -23.75 -14.27
C VAL A 121 -3.33 -23.28 -15.19
N ILE A 122 -2.56 -24.19 -15.81
CA ILE A 122 -1.48 -23.84 -16.74
C ILE A 122 -2.05 -23.22 -18.02
N GLY A 123 -3.15 -23.76 -18.55
CA GLY A 123 -3.76 -23.29 -19.79
C GLY A 123 -4.58 -22.02 -19.68
N ARG A 124 -4.88 -21.54 -18.46
CA ARG A 124 -5.79 -20.40 -18.24
C ARG A 124 -5.07 -19.23 -17.59
N SER A 125 -5.06 -18.13 -18.32
CA SER A 125 -4.15 -17.03 -18.05
C SER A 125 -4.53 -16.03 -16.93
N PRO A 126 -5.80 -15.86 -16.49
CA PRO A 126 -6.14 -14.88 -15.44
C PRO A 126 -5.48 -15.14 -14.08
N LEU A 127 -5.29 -16.40 -13.71
CA LEU A 127 -4.73 -16.78 -12.40
C LEU A 127 -3.26 -16.34 -12.25
N TRP A 128 -2.56 -16.10 -13.37
CA TRP A 128 -1.15 -15.75 -13.41
C TRP A 128 -0.91 -14.24 -13.64
N ALA A 129 -1.97 -13.46 -13.82
CA ALA A 129 -1.88 -12.04 -14.16
C ALA A 129 -1.77 -11.11 -12.94
N ASN A 130 -2.02 -11.63 -11.73
CA ASN A 130 -1.91 -10.91 -10.47
C ASN A 130 -0.92 -11.61 -9.54
N PHE A 131 0.31 -11.10 -9.43
CA PHE A 131 1.39 -11.77 -8.71
C PHE A 131 2.31 -10.79 -7.97
N LYS A 132 3.07 -11.28 -7.01
CA LYS A 132 4.19 -10.53 -6.43
C LYS A 132 5.47 -11.35 -6.47
N LEU A 133 6.60 -10.68 -6.38
CA LEU A 133 7.90 -11.31 -6.27
C LEU A 133 8.75 -10.51 -5.28
N ASP A 134 9.00 -11.12 -4.12
CA ASP A 134 9.97 -10.63 -3.15
C ASP A 134 11.27 -11.43 -3.39
N VAL A 135 12.40 -10.76 -3.69
CA VAL A 135 13.66 -11.44 -4.05
C VAL A 135 14.68 -11.38 -2.90
N PRO A 136 14.67 -12.34 -1.96
CA PRO A 136 15.51 -12.25 -0.77
C PRO A 136 16.99 -12.64 -0.98
N LEU A 137 17.35 -13.43 -2.01
CA LEU A 137 18.67 -14.12 -2.10
C LEU A 137 19.06 -14.52 -3.55
N PRO A 138 20.33 -14.88 -3.86
CA PRO A 138 21.04 -14.37 -5.05
C PRO A 138 20.85 -15.17 -6.35
N SER A 139 19.83 -16.03 -6.47
CA SER A 139 19.63 -16.78 -7.72
C SER A 139 18.77 -16.00 -8.72
N ALA A 140 19.27 -14.85 -9.18
CA ALA A 140 18.59 -13.96 -10.14
C ALA A 140 18.05 -14.72 -11.36
N GLN A 141 18.82 -15.69 -11.88
CA GLN A 141 18.38 -16.50 -13.02
C GLN A 141 17.16 -17.37 -12.71
N SER A 142 17.10 -17.99 -11.53
CA SER A 142 15.94 -18.82 -11.15
C SER A 142 14.67 -17.98 -11.04
N TYR A 143 14.77 -16.76 -10.52
CA TYR A 143 13.65 -15.82 -10.47
C TYR A 143 13.25 -15.33 -11.86
N CYS A 144 14.22 -15.10 -12.75
CA CYS A 144 13.96 -14.77 -14.13
C CYS A 144 13.18 -15.88 -14.84
N ASP A 145 13.60 -17.13 -14.70
CA ASP A 145 12.92 -18.29 -15.31
C ASP A 145 11.49 -18.46 -14.76
N LEU A 146 11.31 -18.20 -13.46
CA LEU A 146 10.03 -18.23 -12.78
C LEU A 146 9.12 -17.10 -13.26
N LEU A 147 9.63 -15.87 -13.33
CA LEU A 147 8.91 -14.71 -13.82
C LEU A 147 8.49 -14.90 -15.28
N GLN A 148 9.40 -15.34 -16.16
CA GLN A 148 9.08 -15.66 -17.54
C GLN A 148 8.00 -16.75 -17.65
N SER A 149 8.04 -17.76 -16.76
CA SER A 149 7.01 -18.79 -16.70
C SER A 149 5.63 -18.21 -16.34
N VAL A 150 5.58 -17.28 -15.38
CA VAL A 150 4.36 -16.59 -14.96
C VAL A 150 3.85 -15.67 -16.07
N LEU A 151 4.71 -14.86 -16.68
CA LEU A 151 4.38 -13.96 -17.79
C LEU A 151 3.86 -14.71 -19.02
N ARG A 152 4.49 -15.86 -19.36
CA ARG A 152 4.00 -16.73 -20.44
C ARG A 152 2.63 -17.31 -20.14
N ARG A 153 2.41 -17.73 -18.89
CA ARG A 153 1.12 -18.30 -18.48
C ARG A 153 0.03 -17.26 -18.32
N SER A 154 0.35 -16.00 -18.04
CA SER A 154 -0.61 -14.89 -18.00
C SER A 154 -1.06 -14.44 -19.39
N GLY A 155 -0.40 -14.91 -20.45
CA GLY A 155 -0.86 -14.78 -21.82
C GLY A 155 -0.81 -13.33 -22.30
N GLY A 156 -1.93 -12.80 -22.80
CA GLY A 156 -2.06 -11.39 -23.19
C GLY A 156 -2.82 -10.53 -22.17
N LEU A 157 -3.05 -11.04 -20.95
CA LEU A 157 -3.87 -10.32 -19.99
C LEU A 157 -3.14 -9.12 -19.36
N PRO A 158 -3.88 -8.11 -18.90
CA PRO A 158 -3.32 -7.00 -18.15
C PRO A 158 -2.68 -7.49 -16.84
N LEU A 159 -1.47 -7.04 -16.56
CA LEU A 159 -0.64 -7.46 -15.44
C LEU A 159 -0.86 -6.54 -14.23
N THR A 160 -1.07 -7.14 -13.07
CA THR A 160 -1.02 -6.48 -11.76
C THR A 160 0.11 -7.13 -10.98
N PHE A 161 1.15 -6.38 -10.63
CA PHE A 161 2.28 -6.96 -9.90
C PHE A 161 2.92 -6.05 -8.88
N SER A 162 3.59 -6.67 -7.91
CA SER A 162 4.46 -6.03 -6.92
C SER A 162 5.82 -6.71 -6.94
N LEU A 163 6.90 -5.94 -6.98
CA LEU A 163 8.26 -6.46 -7.07
C LEU A 163 9.15 -5.75 -6.05
N THR A 164 9.84 -6.52 -5.21
CA THR A 164 10.83 -6.01 -4.26
C THR A 164 12.20 -6.54 -4.65
N ILE A 165 13.10 -5.65 -5.09
CA ILE A 165 14.45 -6.00 -5.57
C ILE A 165 15.50 -5.35 -4.67
N GLU A 166 16.02 -6.10 -3.71
CA GLU A 166 17.10 -5.62 -2.83
C GLU A 166 18.47 -5.60 -3.54
N GLU A 167 18.71 -6.57 -4.45
CA GLU A 167 20.01 -6.75 -5.10
C GLU A 167 20.04 -6.18 -6.54
N THR A 168 21.00 -5.29 -6.81
CA THR A 168 21.19 -4.67 -8.12
C THR A 168 21.38 -5.70 -9.24
N SER A 169 22.16 -6.76 -9.01
CA SER A 169 22.41 -7.82 -10.01
C SER A 169 21.11 -8.51 -10.46
N THR A 170 20.19 -8.70 -9.53
CA THR A 170 18.86 -9.26 -9.80
C THR A 170 18.01 -8.28 -10.59
N GLY A 171 18.03 -7.00 -10.22
CA GLY A 171 17.28 -5.95 -10.93
C GLY A 171 17.66 -5.84 -12.41
N ILE A 172 18.96 -5.92 -12.71
CA ILE A 172 19.51 -5.93 -14.08
C ILE A 172 18.91 -7.07 -14.93
N ILE A 173 18.53 -8.19 -14.32
CA ILE A 173 17.96 -9.34 -15.04
C ILE A 173 16.44 -9.26 -15.12
N LEU A 174 15.76 -8.83 -14.05
CA LEU A 174 14.30 -8.87 -13.96
C LEU A 174 13.62 -7.69 -14.66
N ILE A 175 14.18 -6.47 -14.56
CA ILE A 175 13.58 -5.27 -15.16
C ILE A 175 13.42 -5.41 -16.68
N PRO A 176 14.43 -5.82 -17.46
CA PRO A 176 14.28 -5.99 -18.92
C PRO A 176 13.15 -6.94 -19.31
N VAL A 177 12.93 -8.00 -18.51
CA VAL A 177 11.86 -8.98 -18.74
C VAL A 177 10.47 -8.36 -18.51
N LEU A 178 10.34 -7.48 -17.53
CA LEU A 178 9.07 -6.80 -17.22
C LEU A 178 8.75 -5.67 -18.20
N VAL A 179 9.75 -4.87 -18.57
CA VAL A 179 9.58 -3.75 -19.51
C VAL A 179 9.16 -4.25 -20.89
N LYS A 180 9.62 -5.44 -21.31
CA LYS A 180 9.09 -6.10 -22.52
C LYS A 180 7.58 -6.34 -22.51
N GLU A 181 6.97 -6.38 -21.32
CA GLU A 181 5.53 -6.56 -21.13
C GLU A 181 4.81 -5.25 -20.75
N ILE A 182 5.46 -4.08 -20.88
CA ILE A 182 4.96 -2.78 -20.38
C ILE A 182 3.57 -2.39 -20.91
N LYS A 183 3.26 -2.74 -22.16
CA LYS A 183 1.94 -2.53 -22.78
C LYS A 183 0.79 -3.25 -22.05
N ARG A 184 1.13 -4.30 -21.31
CA ARG A 184 0.18 -5.09 -20.52
C ARG A 184 0.11 -4.62 -19.08
N TRP A 185 0.98 -3.73 -18.62
CA TRP A 185 0.95 -3.28 -17.23
C TRP A 185 -0.36 -2.56 -16.97
N LYS A 186 -1.07 -3.01 -15.93
CA LYS A 186 -2.28 -2.38 -15.41
C LYS A 186 -1.99 -1.71 -14.08
N ARG A 187 -1.31 -2.43 -13.19
CA ARG A 187 -0.85 -1.93 -11.90
C ARG A 187 0.55 -2.48 -11.65
N ALA A 188 1.52 -1.60 -11.44
CA ALA A 188 2.89 -2.00 -11.18
C ALA A 188 3.37 -1.33 -9.91
N SER A 189 3.85 -2.12 -8.95
CA SER A 189 4.57 -1.66 -7.76
C SER A 189 5.98 -2.22 -7.79
N ILE A 190 6.99 -1.36 -7.76
CA ILE A 190 8.41 -1.73 -7.83
C ILE A 190 9.15 -0.99 -6.72
N ILE A 191 9.68 -1.76 -5.78
CA ILE A 191 10.54 -1.30 -4.70
C ILE A 191 11.95 -1.76 -5.02
N ALA A 192 12.85 -0.84 -5.35
CA ALA A 192 14.21 -1.18 -5.79
C ALA A 192 15.21 -0.06 -5.50
N HIS A 193 16.51 -0.33 -5.63
CA HIS A 193 17.51 0.73 -5.64
C HIS A 193 17.31 1.66 -6.86
N ARG A 194 17.66 2.95 -6.76
CA ARG A 194 17.42 3.92 -7.85
C ARG A 194 18.06 3.54 -9.17
N SER A 195 19.28 3.01 -9.12
CA SER A 195 19.97 2.51 -10.32
C SER A 195 19.16 1.44 -11.06
N ILE A 196 18.35 0.65 -10.35
CA ILE A 196 17.47 -0.37 -10.95
C ILE A 196 16.19 0.24 -11.50
N LEU A 197 15.64 1.26 -10.84
CA LEU A 197 14.49 1.98 -11.37
C LEU A 197 14.86 2.73 -12.65
N GLY A 198 16.08 3.27 -12.74
CA GLY A 198 16.64 3.84 -13.97
C GLY A 198 16.64 2.90 -15.17
N LEU A 199 16.88 1.60 -14.94
CA LEU A 199 16.86 0.60 -16.00
C LEU A 199 15.50 0.49 -16.69
N ILE A 200 14.40 0.84 -16.03
CA ILE A 200 13.08 0.82 -16.68
C ILE A 200 13.06 1.82 -17.83
N SER A 201 13.66 3.00 -17.65
CA SER A 201 13.76 4.02 -18.70
C SER A 201 14.70 3.59 -19.83
N ASP A 202 15.87 3.07 -19.45
CA ASP A 202 16.89 2.62 -20.41
C ASP A 202 16.33 1.50 -21.30
N GLU A 203 15.73 0.48 -20.68
CA GLU A 203 15.12 -0.66 -21.38
C GLU A 203 13.90 -0.23 -22.22
N TYR A 204 13.09 0.71 -21.74
CA TYR A 204 11.98 1.23 -22.54
C TYR A 204 12.48 1.97 -23.78
N THR A 205 13.52 2.79 -23.62
CA THR A 205 14.16 3.51 -24.72
C THR A 205 14.71 2.52 -25.74
N GLU A 206 15.41 1.48 -25.30
CA GLU A 206 15.91 0.42 -26.19
C GLU A 206 14.78 -0.30 -26.94
N LEU A 207 13.67 -0.62 -26.27
CA LEU A 207 12.49 -1.22 -26.91
C LEU A 207 11.91 -0.31 -27.99
N THR A 208 11.77 1.00 -27.73
CA THR A 208 11.24 1.94 -28.73
C THR A 208 12.16 2.06 -29.95
N ILE A 209 13.48 2.07 -29.75
CA ILE A 209 14.46 2.12 -30.83
C ILE A 209 14.44 0.83 -31.66
N ALA A 210 14.37 -0.33 -31.00
CA ALA A 210 14.39 -1.64 -31.66
C ALA A 210 13.19 -1.85 -32.59
N ASP A 211 12.02 -1.31 -32.22
CA ASP A 211 10.83 -1.39 -33.07
C ASP A 211 10.89 -0.45 -34.28
N GLY A 212 11.91 0.41 -34.40
CA GLY A 212 12.08 1.34 -35.53
C GLY A 212 11.03 2.45 -35.58
N HIS A 213 10.32 2.66 -34.47
CA HIS A 213 9.28 3.67 -34.35
C HIS A 213 9.79 4.84 -33.49
N THR A 214 9.28 6.03 -33.77
CA THR A 214 9.37 7.13 -32.80
C THR A 214 8.61 6.74 -31.54
N ALA A 215 9.03 7.21 -30.35
CA ALA A 215 8.43 6.92 -29.04
C ALA A 215 6.90 7.17 -28.93
N SER A 216 6.30 7.77 -29.96
CA SER A 216 4.87 7.98 -30.15
C SER A 216 4.09 6.79 -30.74
N SER A 217 4.70 5.64 -31.00
CA SER A 217 3.95 4.47 -31.48
C SER A 217 3.03 3.91 -30.40
N GLU A 218 1.73 3.85 -30.68
CA GLU A 218 0.72 3.28 -29.78
C GLU A 218 1.00 1.82 -29.39
N GLU A 219 1.85 1.09 -30.13
CA GLU A 219 2.08 -0.34 -29.91
C GLU A 219 2.94 -0.67 -28.68
N THR A 220 3.82 0.24 -28.25
CA THR A 220 4.73 0.04 -27.12
C THR A 220 4.29 0.80 -25.86
N ALA A 221 3.32 1.71 -25.98
CA ALA A 221 2.87 2.55 -24.88
C ALA A 221 2.18 1.74 -23.75
N PRO A 222 2.33 2.14 -22.48
CA PRO A 222 1.60 1.57 -21.33
C PRO A 222 0.12 1.97 -21.31
N ALA A 223 -0.63 1.71 -22.39
CA ALA A 223 -2.00 2.17 -22.56
C ALA A 223 -3.01 1.62 -21.53
N LEU A 224 -2.65 0.51 -20.86
CA LEU A 224 -3.47 -0.15 -19.84
C LEU A 224 -3.12 0.27 -18.40
N LEU A 225 -2.06 1.05 -18.20
CA LEU A 225 -1.53 1.38 -16.88
C LEU A 225 -2.49 2.33 -16.16
N GLU A 226 -3.02 1.87 -15.03
CA GLU A 226 -3.95 2.60 -14.15
C GLU A 226 -3.25 3.11 -12.89
N LEU A 227 -2.28 2.34 -12.39
CA LEU A 227 -1.51 2.62 -11.18
C LEU A 227 -0.03 2.30 -11.38
N ILE A 228 0.84 3.23 -11.00
CA ILE A 228 2.28 3.02 -10.88
C ILE A 228 2.72 3.39 -9.45
N ASP A 229 3.54 2.53 -8.85
CA ASP A 229 4.09 2.70 -7.53
C ASP A 229 5.59 2.38 -7.58
N LEU A 230 6.44 3.40 -7.46
CA LEU A 230 7.89 3.29 -7.52
C LEU A 230 8.48 3.82 -6.21
N MET A 231 9.18 2.95 -5.50
CA MET A 231 9.81 3.29 -4.23
C MET A 231 11.31 2.97 -4.26
N ALA A 232 12.12 3.98 -4.00
CA ALA A 232 13.55 3.85 -3.80
C ALA A 232 13.89 3.71 -2.31
N PHE A 233 14.54 2.61 -1.93
CA PHE A 233 14.91 2.34 -0.53
C PHE A 233 16.28 2.91 -0.12
N ASP A 234 17.04 3.54 -1.01
CA ASP A 234 18.30 4.16 -0.63
C ASP A 234 18.09 5.43 0.20
N ASP A 235 18.99 5.63 1.17
CA ASP A 235 18.97 6.78 2.09
C ASP A 235 19.57 8.05 1.48
N THR A 236 19.88 8.04 0.19
CA THR A 236 20.48 9.20 -0.48
C THR A 236 19.47 10.34 -0.53
N HIS A 237 19.83 11.50 0.04
CA HIS A 237 18.96 12.69 0.05
C HIS A 237 18.88 13.41 -1.29
N ALA A 238 19.72 13.04 -2.27
CA ALA A 238 19.67 13.64 -3.60
C ALA A 238 18.36 13.28 -4.29
N LEU A 239 17.73 14.19 -5.00
CA LEU A 239 16.62 13.85 -5.89
C LEU A 239 17.19 13.14 -7.12
N TRP A 240 16.73 11.92 -7.39
CA TRP A 240 17.02 11.27 -8.67
C TRP A 240 15.87 11.53 -9.63
N MET A 241 16.20 12.23 -10.70
CA MET A 241 15.28 12.54 -11.78
C MET A 241 15.39 11.45 -12.85
N TRP A 242 14.28 10.78 -13.07
CA TRP A 242 14.09 9.88 -14.19
C TRP A 242 14.09 10.67 -15.49
N SER A 243 15.03 10.37 -16.38
CA SER A 243 15.02 10.88 -17.75
C SER A 243 14.33 9.87 -18.66
N GLY A 244 13.14 10.17 -19.15
CA GLY A 244 12.41 9.30 -20.08
C GLY A 244 10.97 9.74 -20.32
N GLU A 245 10.35 9.21 -21.37
CA GLU A 245 8.94 9.45 -21.74
C GLU A 245 8.09 8.17 -21.60
N VAL A 246 8.47 7.29 -20.68
CA VAL A 246 7.87 5.97 -20.43
C VAL A 246 6.36 6.08 -20.16
N PHE A 247 5.95 7.02 -19.32
CA PHE A 247 4.58 7.19 -18.83
C PHE A 247 3.79 8.28 -19.54
N SER A 248 4.43 9.02 -20.45
CA SER A 248 3.80 10.11 -21.23
C SER A 248 2.53 9.66 -21.96
N ASN A 249 2.52 8.41 -22.44
CA ASN A 249 1.44 7.79 -23.19
C ASN A 249 0.61 6.81 -22.35
N ALA A 250 0.40 7.08 -21.07
CA ALA A 250 -0.45 6.29 -20.17
C ALA A 250 -1.83 6.95 -19.93
N PRO A 251 -2.78 6.95 -20.89
CA PRO A 251 -4.06 7.67 -20.80
C PRO A 251 -5.02 7.17 -19.71
N ARG A 252 -4.72 6.02 -19.10
CA ARG A 252 -5.50 5.45 -17.99
C ARG A 252 -4.86 5.67 -16.63
N LEU A 253 -3.65 6.25 -16.58
CA LEU A 253 -2.90 6.40 -15.35
C LEU A 253 -3.56 7.45 -14.47
N HIS A 254 -4.14 7.02 -13.35
CA HIS A 254 -4.86 7.91 -12.44
C HIS A 254 -4.37 7.81 -10.99
N SER A 255 -3.43 6.91 -10.71
CA SER A 255 -2.82 6.70 -9.39
C SER A 255 -1.30 6.59 -9.54
N VAL A 256 -0.55 7.47 -8.87
CA VAL A 256 0.91 7.55 -8.98
C VAL A 256 1.52 7.65 -7.60
N HIS A 257 2.31 6.66 -7.20
CA HIS A 257 3.07 6.66 -5.95
C HIS A 257 4.56 6.70 -6.29
N LEU A 258 5.26 7.76 -5.91
CA LEU A 258 6.66 8.00 -6.20
C LEU A 258 7.38 8.39 -4.91
N VAL A 259 8.18 7.49 -4.34
CA VAL A 259 8.91 7.74 -3.09
C VAL A 259 10.41 7.61 -3.36
N GLY A 260 11.14 8.73 -3.30
CA GLY A 260 12.57 8.76 -3.63
C GLY A 260 12.87 8.68 -5.13
N VAL A 261 11.87 8.91 -5.97
CA VAL A 261 11.96 8.92 -7.43
C VAL A 261 11.11 10.07 -7.94
N PHE A 262 11.55 10.73 -9.00
CA PHE A 262 10.76 11.75 -9.68
C PHE A 262 10.85 11.57 -11.19
N THR A 263 9.75 11.82 -11.91
CA THR A 263 9.71 11.76 -13.38
C THR A 263 8.75 12.81 -13.93
N GLU A 264 9.15 13.52 -14.98
CA GLU A 264 8.37 14.63 -15.55
C GLU A 264 7.25 14.17 -16.49
N ASP A 265 7.37 12.95 -17.02
CA ASP A 265 6.51 12.38 -18.06
C ASP A 265 5.16 11.84 -17.55
N ILE A 266 4.83 12.06 -16.28
CA ILE A 266 3.52 11.67 -15.75
C ILE A 266 2.42 12.59 -16.33
N PRO A 267 1.29 12.04 -16.78
CA PRO A 267 0.11 12.81 -17.18
C PRO A 267 -0.62 13.38 -15.96
N TRP A 268 -0.04 14.38 -15.29
CA TRP A 268 -0.50 14.94 -14.01
C TRP A 268 -1.99 15.36 -13.99
N GLN A 269 -2.53 15.84 -15.12
CA GLN A 269 -3.89 16.40 -15.21
C GLN A 269 -5.03 15.38 -15.01
N GLN A 270 -4.75 14.08 -15.18
CA GLN A 270 -5.74 13.01 -15.02
C GLN A 270 -5.61 12.27 -13.69
N LEU A 271 -4.62 12.61 -12.86
CA LEU A 271 -4.41 11.93 -11.59
C LEU A 271 -5.53 12.21 -10.58
N THR A 272 -5.90 11.16 -9.87
CA THR A 272 -6.90 11.17 -8.80
C THR A 272 -6.28 10.75 -7.46
N ASP A 273 -5.18 10.01 -7.48
CA ASP A 273 -4.43 9.57 -6.30
C ASP A 273 -2.94 9.84 -6.53
N LEU A 274 -2.34 10.59 -5.62
CA LEU A 274 -0.93 10.98 -5.69
C LEU A 274 -0.27 10.72 -4.35
N CYS A 275 0.80 9.92 -4.36
CA CYS A 275 1.70 9.76 -3.23
C CYS A 275 3.10 10.19 -3.66
N ILE A 276 3.67 11.24 -3.07
CA ILE A 276 5.01 11.72 -3.42
C ILE A 276 5.84 11.90 -2.15
N GLY A 277 7.02 11.29 -2.10
CA GLY A 277 7.97 11.42 -0.99
C GLY A 277 9.39 11.73 -1.44
N LYS A 278 10.19 12.32 -0.54
CA LYS A 278 11.59 12.70 -0.77
C LYS A 278 11.79 13.71 -1.92
N ILE A 279 10.90 14.71 -2.03
CA ILE A 279 10.97 15.80 -3.03
C ILE A 279 11.03 17.16 -2.32
N ILE A 280 11.67 18.16 -2.93
CA ILE A 280 11.68 19.55 -2.44
C ILE A 280 10.28 20.17 -2.57
N LEU A 281 9.93 21.07 -1.64
CA LEU A 281 8.58 21.64 -1.56
C LEU A 281 8.17 22.36 -2.86
N SER A 282 9.08 23.12 -3.48
CA SER A 282 8.85 23.86 -4.72
C SER A 282 8.40 22.96 -5.88
N ASP A 283 9.06 21.81 -6.06
CA ASP A 283 8.69 20.82 -7.07
C ASP A 283 7.33 20.18 -6.76
N VAL A 284 7.05 19.86 -5.49
CA VAL A 284 5.74 19.33 -5.09
C VAL A 284 4.63 20.33 -5.40
N LEU A 285 4.82 21.61 -5.09
CA LEU A 285 3.87 22.66 -5.42
C LEU A 285 3.66 22.80 -6.93
N ASN A 286 4.73 22.72 -7.71
CA ASN A 286 4.61 22.73 -9.17
C ASN A 286 3.81 21.52 -9.68
N ILE A 287 4.08 20.30 -9.20
CA ILE A 287 3.33 19.10 -9.58
C ILE A 287 1.85 19.26 -9.22
N LEU A 288 1.55 19.68 -7.98
CA LEU A 288 0.17 19.85 -7.51
C LEU A 288 -0.60 20.88 -8.33
N SER A 289 0.06 21.90 -8.87
CA SER A 289 -0.59 22.88 -9.77
C SER A 289 -1.14 22.26 -11.06
N HIS A 290 -0.64 21.10 -11.47
CA HIS A 290 -1.10 20.36 -12.64
C HIS A 290 -2.17 19.30 -12.32
N CYS A 291 -2.33 18.92 -11.06
CA CYS A 291 -3.18 17.81 -10.60
C CYS A 291 -4.64 18.25 -10.33
N VAL A 292 -5.32 18.78 -11.34
CA VAL A 292 -6.66 19.40 -11.17
C VAL A 292 -7.80 18.44 -10.77
N LYS A 293 -7.62 17.13 -10.95
CA LYS A 293 -8.62 16.09 -10.60
C LYS A 293 -8.26 15.31 -9.32
N LEU A 294 -7.27 15.79 -8.56
CA LEU A 294 -6.72 15.07 -7.43
C LEU A 294 -7.76 14.92 -6.32
N ARG A 295 -7.92 13.69 -5.84
CA ARG A 295 -8.85 13.33 -4.75
C ARG A 295 -8.13 12.86 -3.50
N HIS A 296 -7.01 12.17 -3.66
CA HIS A 296 -6.19 11.69 -2.54
C HIS A 296 -4.77 12.19 -2.73
N LEU A 297 -4.24 12.88 -1.73
CA LEU A 297 -2.87 13.36 -1.68
C LEU A 297 -2.18 12.76 -0.47
N ARG A 298 -1.06 12.07 -0.68
CA ARG A 298 -0.21 11.52 0.38
C ARG A 298 1.22 12.03 0.22
N LEU A 299 1.76 12.63 1.27
CA LEU A 299 3.10 13.22 1.29
C LEU A 299 3.87 12.63 2.46
N PRO A 300 4.41 11.40 2.32
CA PRO A 300 5.19 10.74 3.36
C PRO A 300 6.45 11.53 3.72
N ARG A 301 7.04 11.19 4.87
CA ARG A 301 8.25 11.84 5.39
C ARG A 301 9.36 11.93 4.34
N GLY A 302 10.06 13.06 4.31
CA GLY A 302 11.31 13.19 3.56
C GLY A 302 11.49 14.46 2.75
N PHE A 303 10.73 15.54 2.97
CA PHE A 303 11.10 16.83 2.38
C PHE A 303 12.52 17.18 2.82
N VAL A 304 13.40 17.41 1.84
CA VAL A 304 14.70 18.01 2.12
C VAL A 304 14.46 19.51 1.99
N MET A 305 14.59 20.24 3.10
CA MET A 305 14.53 21.69 3.03
C MET A 305 15.72 22.17 2.20
N GLU A 306 15.53 23.18 1.35
CA GLU A 306 16.64 23.74 0.55
C GLU A 306 17.82 24.18 1.45
N ALA A 307 17.53 24.58 2.69
CA ALA A 307 18.53 24.87 3.72
C ALA A 307 19.41 23.64 4.08
N ASP A 308 18.84 22.44 4.15
CA ASP A 308 19.58 21.21 4.46
C ASP A 308 20.51 20.78 3.32
N LEU A 309 20.09 21.05 2.06
CA LEU A 309 20.93 20.85 0.88
C LEU A 309 22.14 21.80 0.88
N ALA A 310 21.94 23.07 1.28
CA ALA A 310 23.01 24.05 1.36
C ALA A 310 24.10 23.66 2.37
N TYR A 311 23.71 23.14 3.55
CA TYR A 311 24.68 22.71 4.58
C TYR A 311 25.54 21.51 4.13
N SER A 312 24.93 20.55 3.43
CA SER A 312 25.61 19.32 3.00
C SER A 312 26.71 19.55 1.95
N SER A 313 26.61 20.64 1.17
CA SER A 313 27.61 20.99 0.15
C SER A 313 28.86 21.71 0.70
N SER A 314 28.80 22.22 1.93
CA SER A 314 29.84 23.11 2.50
C SER A 314 30.87 22.42 3.41
N SER A 315 30.73 21.13 3.71
CA SER A 315 31.55 20.44 4.72
C SER A 315 32.76 19.66 4.19
N THR A 316 33.18 19.86 2.93
CA THR A 316 34.27 19.07 2.30
C THR A 316 35.57 19.85 2.08
N GLU A 317 35.84 20.90 2.83
CA GLU A 317 37.13 21.61 2.80
C GLU A 317 37.84 21.52 4.15
N GLY A 318 38.77 20.56 4.28
CA GLY A 318 39.53 20.43 5.53
C GLY A 318 40.50 19.26 5.64
N SER A 319 41.27 18.93 4.59
CA SER A 319 42.42 18.04 4.72
C SER A 319 43.44 18.33 3.62
N ALA A 320 44.39 19.22 3.93
CA ALA A 320 45.58 19.40 3.13
C ALA A 320 46.53 18.22 3.37
N ASP A 321 46.53 17.23 2.48
CA ASP A 321 47.73 16.42 2.25
C ASP A 321 47.87 16.11 0.75
N THR A 322 49.06 16.43 0.24
CA THR A 322 49.40 16.49 -1.18
C THR A 322 49.75 15.11 -1.73
N SER A 323 48.91 14.56 -2.61
CA SER A 323 49.34 13.59 -3.63
C SER A 323 48.51 13.72 -4.90
N PRO A 324 49.13 13.66 -6.09
CA PRO A 324 48.44 13.75 -7.36
C PRO A 324 47.97 12.36 -7.81
N GLU A 325 46.68 12.08 -7.64
CA GLU A 325 46.00 10.96 -8.30
C GLU A 325 44.88 11.47 -9.22
N PRO A 326 44.50 10.69 -10.25
CA PRO A 326 44.11 11.23 -11.54
C PRO A 326 42.67 11.74 -11.56
N GLU A 327 42.46 12.70 -12.45
CA GLU A 327 41.22 13.38 -12.84
C GLU A 327 39.99 12.46 -12.85
N GLU A 328 39.31 12.33 -11.70
CA GLU A 328 37.90 11.96 -11.66
C GLU A 328 37.09 13.17 -12.13
N GLU A 329 36.37 12.99 -13.24
CA GLU A 329 35.41 13.95 -13.76
C GLU A 329 34.36 14.27 -12.69
N ASN A 330 34.57 15.41 -12.00
CA ASN A 330 33.59 16.04 -11.14
C ASN A 330 32.33 16.37 -11.96
N LEU A 331 31.38 15.44 -11.98
CA LEU A 331 29.98 15.69 -12.29
C LEU A 331 29.40 16.53 -11.16
N ALA A 332 29.71 17.82 -11.15
CA ALA A 332 29.00 18.80 -10.34
C ALA A 332 27.50 18.67 -10.66
N PRO A 333 26.61 18.62 -9.65
CA PRO A 333 25.18 18.64 -9.89
C PRO A 333 24.88 19.92 -10.67
N LYS A 334 24.35 19.77 -11.89
CA LYS A 334 23.91 20.92 -12.69
C LYS A 334 22.92 21.71 -11.85
N GLU A 335 23.31 22.92 -11.44
CA GLU A 335 22.45 23.95 -10.86
C GLU A 335 21.43 24.39 -11.91
N GLY A 336 20.46 23.53 -12.18
CA GLY A 336 19.26 23.85 -12.93
C GLY A 336 18.11 23.75 -11.95
N SER A 337 17.86 24.81 -11.18
CA SER A 337 16.54 24.98 -10.56
C SER A 337 15.55 25.08 -11.72
N PHE A 338 14.94 23.97 -12.09
CA PHE A 338 14.22 23.81 -13.36
C PHE A 338 12.92 24.64 -13.43
N LEU A 339 12.49 25.18 -12.28
CA LEU A 339 11.20 25.85 -12.12
C LEU A 339 11.37 27.16 -11.33
N GLY A 340 12.09 28.13 -11.92
CA GLY A 340 12.44 29.42 -11.28
C GLY A 340 11.29 30.41 -11.02
N GLY A 341 10.10 29.94 -10.64
CA GLY A 341 8.99 30.78 -10.18
C GLY A 341 8.83 30.66 -8.67
N THR A 342 8.85 31.78 -7.94
CA THR A 342 8.41 31.77 -6.54
C THR A 342 6.90 31.51 -6.53
N PRO A 343 6.41 30.41 -5.92
CA PRO A 343 4.99 30.11 -5.89
C PRO A 343 4.28 31.08 -4.94
N GLN A 344 3.86 32.24 -5.45
CA GLN A 344 3.14 33.26 -4.66
C GLN A 344 1.62 32.97 -4.58
N SER A 345 1.09 32.01 -5.33
CA SER A 345 -0.35 31.71 -5.35
C SER A 345 -0.68 30.42 -4.61
N LYS A 346 -1.72 30.45 -3.76
CA LYS A 346 -2.33 29.24 -3.20
C LYS A 346 -2.81 28.32 -4.33
N ILE A 347 -2.48 27.03 -4.22
CA ILE A 347 -2.92 25.99 -5.16
C ILE A 347 -4.33 25.56 -4.77
N THR A 348 -5.27 25.69 -5.69
CA THR A 348 -6.66 25.26 -5.44
C THR A 348 -6.87 23.84 -5.96
N LEU A 349 -7.17 22.91 -5.05
CA LEU A 349 -7.49 21.51 -5.36
C LEU A 349 -8.94 21.25 -4.97
N ALA A 350 -9.87 21.65 -5.86
CA ALA A 350 -11.30 21.71 -5.56
C ALA A 350 -11.92 20.33 -5.25
N ASP A 351 -11.42 19.26 -5.86
CA ASP A 351 -11.95 17.90 -5.70
C ASP A 351 -11.23 17.08 -4.62
N LEU A 352 -10.21 17.63 -3.96
CA LEU A 352 -9.40 16.93 -2.97
C LEU A 352 -10.27 16.50 -1.79
N GLN A 353 -10.31 15.20 -1.52
CA GLN A 353 -11.14 14.59 -0.48
C GLN A 353 -10.30 14.17 0.73
N GLU A 354 -9.10 13.64 0.49
CA GLU A 354 -8.22 13.10 1.54
C GLU A 354 -6.82 13.66 1.38
N VAL A 355 -6.28 14.17 2.49
CA VAL A 355 -4.94 14.74 2.58
C VAL A 355 -4.20 14.07 3.70
N GLU A 356 -3.09 13.42 3.37
CA GLU A 356 -2.15 12.88 4.34
C GLU A 356 -0.81 13.57 4.12
N VAL A 357 -0.33 14.29 5.14
CA VAL A 357 0.94 14.99 5.08
C VAL A 357 1.80 14.59 6.25
N PHE A 358 3.10 14.44 6.01
CA PHE A 358 4.05 14.43 7.09
C PHE A 358 4.29 15.86 7.56
N ASP A 359 4.82 16.72 6.69
CA ASP A 359 5.13 18.12 7.01
C ASP A 359 3.89 19.03 6.82
N PRO A 360 3.43 19.75 7.86
CA PRO A 360 2.28 20.63 7.75
C PRO A 360 2.53 21.87 6.88
N GLU A 361 3.78 22.30 6.63
CA GLU A 361 4.09 23.55 5.90
C GLU A 361 3.36 23.62 4.56
N ILE A 362 3.28 22.50 3.84
CA ILE A 362 2.60 22.44 2.54
C ILE A 362 1.13 22.85 2.63
N LEU A 363 0.45 22.60 3.75
CA LEU A 363 -0.95 22.96 3.94
C LEU A 363 -1.17 24.48 3.84
N GLY A 364 -0.17 25.30 4.15
CA GLY A 364 -0.23 26.76 4.00
C GLY A 364 -0.37 27.22 2.55
N HIS A 365 0.06 26.39 1.60
CA HIS A 365 0.00 26.64 0.16
C HIS A 365 -1.23 26.01 -0.50
N LEU A 366 -1.99 25.17 0.20
CA LEU A 366 -3.13 24.46 -0.35
C LEU A 366 -4.46 25.15 -0.01
N HIS A 367 -5.37 25.15 -0.98
CA HIS A 367 -6.77 25.47 -0.80
C HIS A 367 -7.62 24.28 -1.27
N ALA A 368 -8.17 23.53 -0.32
CA ALA A 368 -8.86 22.27 -0.57
C ALA A 368 -10.29 22.28 0.03
N PRO A 369 -11.23 23.06 -0.52
CA PRO A 369 -12.53 23.34 0.10
C PRO A 369 -13.45 22.11 0.23
N SER A 370 -13.15 21.00 -0.44
CA SER A 370 -13.93 19.76 -0.41
C SER A 370 -13.29 18.66 0.44
N SER A 371 -12.19 18.93 1.13
CA SER A 371 -11.47 17.92 1.89
C SER A 371 -12.29 17.47 3.10
N LYS A 372 -12.33 16.16 3.32
CA LYS A 372 -13.08 15.51 4.41
C LYS A 372 -12.15 14.86 5.41
N THR A 373 -10.99 14.41 4.97
CA THR A 373 -10.03 13.71 5.82
C THR A 373 -8.69 14.44 5.76
N LEU A 374 -8.17 14.81 6.93
CA LEU A 374 -6.82 15.33 7.09
C LEU A 374 -6.06 14.43 8.07
N ASN A 375 -4.94 13.88 7.62
CA ASN A 375 -3.99 13.13 8.44
C ASN A 375 -2.64 13.86 8.44
N ILE A 376 -2.15 14.22 9.63
CA ILE A 376 -0.85 14.84 9.83
C ILE A 376 0.02 13.88 10.65
N ASN A 377 0.99 13.28 9.97
CA ASN A 377 1.85 12.25 10.53
C ASN A 377 3.09 12.81 11.25
N ALA A 378 3.45 14.09 11.06
CA ALA A 378 4.49 14.72 11.89
C ALA A 378 3.94 15.16 13.25
N THR A 379 4.81 15.14 14.24
CA THR A 379 4.55 15.77 15.53
C THR A 379 4.51 17.28 15.32
N LEU A 380 3.31 17.85 15.44
CA LEU A 380 3.12 19.29 15.42
C LEU A 380 3.83 19.93 16.61
N VAL A 381 4.60 20.98 16.34
CA VAL A 381 5.32 21.78 17.35
C VAL A 381 4.77 23.20 17.30
N PHE A 382 4.13 23.63 18.39
CA PHE A 382 3.53 24.96 18.45
C PHE A 382 4.42 25.91 19.26
N ASP A 383 5.44 26.44 18.59
CA ASP A 383 6.31 27.46 19.17
C ASP A 383 5.80 28.87 18.74
N PRO A 384 5.29 29.70 19.67
CA PRO A 384 4.80 31.04 19.36
C PRO A 384 5.91 31.99 18.90
N ASP A 385 7.17 31.70 19.24
CA ASP A 385 8.33 32.49 18.86
C ASP A 385 9.00 31.98 17.57
N ALA A 386 8.61 30.80 17.07
CA ALA A 386 9.14 30.26 15.83
C ALA A 386 8.58 31.00 14.60
N THR A 387 9.48 31.31 13.67
CA THR A 387 9.14 31.98 12.40
C THR A 387 8.21 31.14 11.51
N LEU A 388 8.32 29.82 11.61
CA LEU A 388 7.39 28.87 11.03
C LEU A 388 6.62 28.21 12.18
N ASN A 389 5.40 28.67 12.41
CA ASN A 389 4.53 28.09 13.42
C ASN A 389 3.45 27.25 12.73
N ASP A 390 3.49 25.93 12.96
CA ASP A 390 2.51 24.95 12.47
C ASP A 390 1.07 25.39 12.75
N PHE A 391 0.84 26.10 13.87
CA PHE A 391 -0.45 26.69 14.20
C PHE A 391 -1.00 27.57 13.08
N THR A 392 -0.19 28.51 12.60
CA THR A 392 -0.61 29.52 11.63
C THR A 392 -0.92 28.83 10.31
N THR A 393 -0.11 27.85 9.93
CA THR A 393 -0.30 27.02 8.74
C THR A 393 -1.63 26.27 8.81
N LEU A 394 -1.92 25.59 9.93
CA LEU A 394 -3.16 24.86 10.13
C LEU A 394 -4.39 25.77 10.21
N SER A 395 -4.30 26.86 10.97
CA SER A 395 -5.39 27.85 11.09
C SER A 395 -5.76 28.43 9.72
N ASN A 396 -4.77 28.78 8.90
CA ASN A 396 -4.97 29.24 7.53
C ASN A 396 -5.61 28.16 6.64
N PHE A 397 -5.18 26.91 6.79
CA PHE A 397 -5.75 25.78 6.05
C PHE A 397 -7.23 25.56 6.41
N PHE A 398 -7.56 25.44 7.71
CA PHE A 398 -8.93 25.21 8.19
C PHE A 398 -9.87 26.37 7.93
N THR A 399 -9.39 27.61 7.97
CA THR A 399 -10.18 28.79 7.55
C THR A 399 -10.66 28.66 6.10
N SER A 400 -9.90 27.94 5.27
CA SER A 400 -10.22 27.69 3.87
C SER A 400 -10.89 26.34 3.62
N CYS A 401 -10.97 25.48 4.64
CA CYS A 401 -11.39 24.09 4.57
C CYS A 401 -12.24 23.70 5.80
N SER A 402 -13.48 24.19 5.86
CA SER A 402 -14.41 23.92 6.96
C SER A 402 -15.13 22.56 6.88
N THR A 403 -14.90 21.80 5.80
CA THR A 403 -15.58 20.51 5.54
C THR A 403 -14.89 19.30 6.15
N ILE A 404 -13.81 19.50 6.91
CA ILE A 404 -13.05 18.41 7.53
C ILE A 404 -13.95 17.68 8.53
N GLN A 405 -14.02 16.36 8.34
CA GLN A 405 -14.85 15.43 9.08
C GLN A 405 -14.02 14.46 9.92
N VAL A 406 -12.85 14.09 9.42
CA VAL A 406 -11.89 13.19 10.07
C VAL A 406 -10.57 13.93 10.19
N LEU A 407 -10.07 14.06 11.41
CA LEU A 407 -8.78 14.66 11.71
C LEU A 407 -7.92 13.66 12.47
N ASP A 408 -6.76 13.32 11.92
CA ASP A 408 -5.73 12.48 12.56
C ASP A 408 -4.45 13.31 12.68
N VAL A 409 -3.97 13.55 13.90
CA VAL A 409 -2.81 14.42 14.15
C VAL A 409 -1.90 13.83 15.20
N ALA A 410 -0.59 13.98 15.00
CA ALA A 410 0.39 13.80 16.06
C ALA A 410 0.77 15.16 16.67
N ILE A 411 0.75 15.28 17.99
CA ILE A 411 1.09 16.51 18.72
C ILE A 411 2.20 16.27 19.74
N SER A 412 3.00 17.31 19.98
CA SER A 412 3.90 17.37 21.13
C SER A 412 3.11 17.65 22.42
N GLY A 413 3.62 17.27 23.58
CA GLY A 413 2.94 17.45 24.86
C GLY A 413 2.61 18.91 25.21
N PHE A 414 3.35 19.93 24.77
CA PHE A 414 3.09 21.30 25.28
C PHE A 414 1.85 21.98 24.70
N ASP A 415 1.29 21.42 23.63
CA ASP A 415 0.58 22.24 22.65
C ASP A 415 -0.93 22.00 22.58
N VAL A 416 -1.46 21.29 23.58
CA VAL A 416 -2.89 21.00 23.66
C VAL A 416 -3.75 22.26 23.61
N ASN A 417 -3.32 23.34 24.26
CA ASN A 417 -4.06 24.61 24.28
C ASN A 417 -4.24 25.20 22.88
N TYR A 418 -3.28 25.01 21.97
CA TYR A 418 -3.37 25.51 20.60
C TYR A 418 -4.39 24.71 19.78
N LEU A 419 -4.55 23.42 20.06
CA LEU A 419 -5.56 22.62 19.37
C LEU A 419 -6.98 23.17 19.63
N GLU A 420 -7.21 23.75 20.80
CA GLU A 420 -8.48 24.36 21.19
C GLU A 420 -8.82 25.59 20.37
N GLU A 421 -7.81 26.40 20.04
CA GLU A 421 -7.97 27.55 19.17
C GLU A 421 -8.35 27.15 17.73
N LEU A 422 -8.06 25.90 17.33
CA LEU A 422 -8.44 25.38 16.02
C LEU A 422 -9.88 24.83 15.98
N PHE A 423 -10.46 24.40 17.11
CA PHE A 423 -11.79 23.79 17.13
C PHE A 423 -12.91 24.64 16.49
N PRO A 424 -12.98 25.97 16.72
CA PRO A 424 -13.98 26.81 16.07
C PRO A 424 -13.89 26.81 14.53
N LEU A 425 -12.72 26.48 13.97
CA LEU A 425 -12.49 26.42 12.53
C LEU A 425 -12.92 25.07 11.92
N MET A 426 -13.25 24.08 12.74
CA MET A 426 -13.51 22.70 12.34
C MET A 426 -14.85 22.15 12.86
N PRO A 427 -15.98 22.83 12.62
CA PRO A 427 -17.28 22.48 13.24
C PRO A 427 -17.83 21.11 12.82
N GLU A 428 -17.41 20.57 11.67
CA GLU A 428 -17.92 19.32 11.08
C GLU A 428 -17.13 18.06 11.49
N VAL A 429 -16.09 18.20 12.32
CA VAL A 429 -15.25 17.06 12.75
C VAL A 429 -16.07 16.09 13.61
N HIS A 430 -16.15 14.84 13.16
CA HIS A 430 -16.85 13.77 13.86
C HIS A 430 -15.95 12.60 14.28
N ASP A 431 -14.77 12.43 13.68
CA ASP A 431 -13.72 11.48 14.13
C ASP A 431 -12.42 12.26 14.34
N LEU A 432 -12.04 12.45 15.60
CA LEU A 432 -10.78 13.06 15.99
C LEU A 432 -9.83 12.00 16.53
N ARG A 433 -8.61 11.96 16.01
CA ARG A 433 -7.54 11.09 16.45
C ARG A 433 -6.34 11.93 16.79
N VAL A 434 -5.88 11.83 18.03
CA VAL A 434 -4.75 12.60 18.53
C VAL A 434 -3.72 11.61 19.07
N LYS A 435 -2.52 11.65 18.49
CA LYS A 435 -1.36 10.91 18.95
C LYS A 435 -0.41 11.86 19.69
N VAL A 436 -0.18 11.62 20.98
CA VAL A 436 0.73 12.42 21.81
C VAL A 436 2.09 11.73 21.81
N CYS A 437 3.07 12.35 21.15
CA CYS A 437 4.37 11.71 20.87
C CYS A 437 5.46 11.91 21.94
N SER A 438 5.34 12.93 22.81
CA SER A 438 6.32 13.20 23.86
C SER A 438 5.63 13.84 25.05
N ILE A 439 5.93 13.33 26.24
CA ILE A 439 5.37 13.80 27.50
C ILE A 439 6.54 14.29 28.34
N GLU A 440 6.71 15.60 28.42
CA GLU A 440 7.53 16.14 29.48
C GLU A 440 6.79 16.02 30.82
N GLU A 441 7.54 15.91 31.92
CA GLU A 441 7.05 15.57 33.27
C GLU A 441 5.94 16.50 33.79
N ASN A 442 5.72 17.67 33.16
CA ASN A 442 4.75 18.69 33.56
C ASN A 442 3.37 18.59 32.89
N PHE A 443 3.13 17.61 32.03
CA PHE A 443 1.91 17.59 31.19
C PHE A 443 0.60 17.17 31.90
N GLN A 444 0.62 16.77 33.17
CA GLN A 444 -0.57 16.29 33.90
C GLN A 444 -1.74 17.30 33.96
N GLY A 445 -1.48 18.60 33.78
CA GLY A 445 -2.53 19.64 33.75
C GLY A 445 -3.29 19.74 32.42
N GLY A 446 -2.63 19.52 31.28
CA GLY A 446 -3.17 19.84 29.95
C GLY A 446 -4.29 18.91 29.49
N ALA A 447 -4.20 17.62 29.84
CA ALA A 447 -5.18 16.63 29.41
C ALA A 447 -6.61 16.91 29.90
N GLY A 448 -6.77 17.51 31.09
CA GLY A 448 -8.09 17.92 31.59
C GLY A 448 -8.70 19.04 30.75
N HIS A 449 -7.89 20.06 30.46
CA HIS A 449 -8.30 21.21 29.67
C HIS A 449 -8.72 20.80 28.25
N LEU A 450 -7.98 19.87 27.63
CA LEU A 450 -8.35 19.31 26.32
C LEU A 450 -9.76 18.73 26.31
N LEU A 451 -10.10 17.90 27.32
CA LEU A 451 -11.39 17.24 27.37
C LEU A 451 -12.53 18.26 27.54
N ASP A 452 -12.32 19.29 28.35
CA ASP A 452 -13.27 20.39 28.54
C ASP A 452 -13.47 21.19 27.23
N SER A 453 -12.39 21.43 26.50
CA SER A 453 -12.42 22.14 25.22
C SER A 453 -13.01 21.30 24.10
N LEU A 454 -12.76 19.98 24.06
CA LEU A 454 -13.40 19.07 23.11
C LEU A 454 -14.91 18.98 23.31
N LYS A 455 -15.37 19.16 24.55
CA LYS A 455 -16.79 19.18 24.89
C LYS A 455 -17.49 20.39 24.26
N THR A 456 -16.87 21.56 24.30
CA THR A 456 -17.48 22.82 23.85
C THR A 456 -17.15 23.19 22.41
N GLY A 457 -15.95 22.86 21.94
CA GLY A 457 -15.42 23.29 20.64
C GLY A 457 -15.82 22.42 19.45
N LEU A 458 -16.12 21.12 19.65
CA LEU A 458 -16.43 20.18 18.56
C LEU A 458 -17.81 19.53 18.75
N PRO A 459 -18.93 20.22 18.41
CA PRO A 459 -20.28 19.73 18.69
C PRO A 459 -20.64 18.44 17.95
N MET A 460 -20.02 18.19 16.78
CA MET A 460 -20.30 17.02 15.92
C MET A 460 -19.45 15.79 16.25
N LEU A 461 -18.58 15.85 17.27
CA LEU A 461 -17.63 14.80 17.60
C LEU A 461 -18.33 13.50 18.06
N LYS A 462 -18.22 12.43 17.26
CA LYS A 462 -18.81 11.10 17.54
C LYS A 462 -17.79 10.05 17.95
N LYS A 463 -16.54 10.22 17.52
CA LYS A 463 -15.44 9.30 17.80
C LYS A 463 -14.20 10.10 18.20
N LEU A 464 -13.61 9.68 19.31
CA LEU A 464 -12.35 10.23 19.80
C LEU A 464 -11.36 9.08 20.00
N THR A 465 -10.20 9.17 19.36
CA THR A 465 -9.08 8.25 19.59
C THR A 465 -7.91 9.03 20.17
N LEU A 466 -7.45 8.63 21.35
CA LEU A 466 -6.29 9.19 22.00
C LEU A 466 -5.22 8.10 22.06
N ASP A 467 -4.05 8.35 21.49
CA ASP A 467 -2.91 7.45 21.51
C ASP A 467 -1.72 8.16 22.15
N GLY A 468 -1.06 7.55 23.13
CA GLY A 468 0.06 8.17 23.85
C GLY A 468 0.67 7.24 24.91
N GLU A 469 1.89 7.52 25.34
CA GLU A 469 2.55 6.74 26.38
C GLU A 469 1.95 7.05 27.78
N GLY A 470 1.60 6.04 28.57
CA GLY A 470 1.41 6.05 30.03
C GLY A 470 0.74 7.25 30.74
N ALA A 471 -0.40 7.00 31.39
CA ALA A 471 -1.02 7.83 32.46
C ALA A 471 -1.52 9.25 32.08
N LEU A 472 -1.52 9.62 30.80
CA LEU A 472 -1.96 10.95 30.35
C LEU A 472 -3.39 11.32 30.71
N PHE A 473 -4.29 10.35 30.64
CA PHE A 473 -5.72 10.59 30.83
C PHE A 473 -6.20 9.78 32.04
N SER A 474 -6.65 10.46 33.09
CA SER A 474 -7.30 9.77 34.20
C SER A 474 -8.61 9.17 33.71
N GLU A 475 -8.83 7.89 34.00
CA GLU A 475 -10.05 7.17 33.65
C GLU A 475 -11.30 7.92 34.16
N GLU A 476 -11.20 8.54 35.33
CA GLU A 476 -12.26 9.35 35.93
C GLU A 476 -12.64 10.57 35.07
N LYS A 477 -11.68 11.34 34.54
CA LYS A 477 -11.97 12.51 33.70
C LYS A 477 -12.56 12.12 32.35
N LEU A 478 -12.09 11.02 31.77
CA LEU A 478 -12.64 10.49 30.53
C LEU A 478 -14.08 10.01 30.71
N LYS A 479 -14.36 9.36 31.84
CA LYS A 479 -15.71 8.92 32.22
C LYS A 479 -16.64 10.12 32.41
N ASP A 480 -16.19 11.16 33.11
CA ASP A 480 -16.96 12.40 33.32
C ASP A 480 -17.31 13.09 31.99
N MET A 481 -16.36 13.20 31.06
CA MET A 481 -16.61 13.73 29.71
C MET A 481 -17.65 12.89 28.95
N LEU A 482 -17.54 11.57 29.00
CA LEU A 482 -18.47 10.64 28.33
C LEU A 482 -19.90 10.79 28.88
N GLU A 483 -20.06 10.74 30.21
CA GLU A 483 -21.35 10.88 30.89
C GLU A 483 -22.00 12.24 30.55
N THR A 484 -21.20 13.30 30.50
CA THR A 484 -21.73 14.63 30.24
C THR A 484 -22.20 14.81 28.79
N ARG A 485 -21.49 14.26 27.80
CA ARG A 485 -21.91 14.34 26.39
C ARG A 485 -23.12 13.47 26.09
N GLU A 486 -23.26 12.33 26.78
CA GLU A 486 -24.46 11.51 26.72
C GLU A 486 -25.68 12.28 27.24
N ALA A 487 -25.54 13.00 28.37
CA ALA A 487 -26.60 13.82 28.94
C ALA A 487 -27.01 15.01 28.04
N GLU A 488 -26.07 15.59 27.30
CA GLU A 488 -26.31 16.72 26.39
C GLU A 488 -26.87 16.30 25.01
N GLY A 489 -27.02 15.00 24.73
CA GLY A 489 -27.55 14.48 23.47
C GLY A 489 -26.62 14.64 22.26
N CYS A 490 -25.43 15.18 22.46
CA CYS A 490 -24.38 15.34 21.44
C CYS A 490 -23.46 14.11 21.50
N GLY A 491 -23.97 12.98 21.02
CA GLY A 491 -23.44 11.65 21.36
C GLY A 491 -22.04 11.35 20.83
N LEU A 492 -21.04 11.50 21.70
CA LEU A 492 -19.74 10.84 21.58
C LEU A 492 -19.94 9.33 21.77
N SER A 493 -20.18 8.63 20.68
CA SER A 493 -20.54 7.20 20.68
C SER A 493 -19.37 6.25 20.96
N ARG A 494 -18.13 6.71 20.72
CA ARG A 494 -16.94 5.84 20.80
C ARG A 494 -15.72 6.62 21.24
N VAL A 495 -15.18 6.25 22.40
CA VAL A 495 -13.85 6.68 22.85
C VAL A 495 -12.93 5.47 22.82
N LYS A 496 -11.77 5.62 22.18
CA LYS A 496 -10.70 4.63 22.21
C LYS A 496 -9.45 5.28 22.76
N ILE A 497 -8.95 4.76 23.87
CA ILE A 497 -7.65 5.15 24.40
C ILE A 497 -6.71 3.98 24.14
N SER A 498 -5.61 4.27 23.47
CA SER A 498 -4.54 3.31 23.25
C SER A 498 -3.33 3.82 24.03
N SER A 499 -2.74 2.96 24.86
CA SER A 499 -1.48 3.24 25.52
C SER A 499 -0.47 2.21 25.03
N SER A 500 0.53 2.66 24.29
CA SER A 500 1.69 1.84 23.97
C SER A 500 2.60 1.76 25.20
N LEU A 501 2.17 1.02 26.22
CA LEU A 501 3.10 0.60 27.28
C LEU A 501 4.02 -0.46 26.67
N SER A 502 5.17 -0.04 26.14
CA SER A 502 6.29 -0.96 26.01
C SER A 502 6.73 -1.29 27.43
N ILE A 503 6.25 -2.41 27.98
CA ILE A 503 6.78 -2.95 29.23
C ILE A 503 8.25 -3.29 28.94
N ARG A 504 9.16 -2.36 29.26
CA ARG A 504 10.57 -2.72 29.47
C ARG A 504 10.56 -3.60 30.70
N SER A 505 10.68 -4.91 30.48
CA SER A 505 10.80 -5.91 31.54
C SER A 505 12.18 -5.82 32.17
N ASP A 506 12.38 -4.85 33.05
CA ASP A 506 13.46 -4.85 34.03
C ASP A 506 12.82 -4.66 35.41
N ASP A 507 12.33 -5.77 35.98
CA ASP A 507 12.16 -6.01 37.42
C ASP A 507 11.93 -7.51 37.70
#